data_AF-A0A0M9DZW6-F1
#
_entry.id   AF-A0A0M9DZW6-F1
#
_cell.length_a   1.000
_cell.length_b   1.000
_cell.length_c   1.000
_cell.angle_alpha   90.00
_cell.angle_beta   90.00
_cell.angle_gamma   90.00
#
_symmetry.space_group_name_H-M   'P 1'
#
loop_
_entity.id
_entity.type
_entity.pdbx_description
1 polymer ?
#
loop_
_entity_poly.entity_id
_entity_poly.type
_entity_poly.pdbx_seq_one_letter_code
_entity_poly.pdbx_strand_id
1 'polypeptide(L)'
;MKQKFDKSCLLLRRQTDLQRIASRAARDRDCVFTSVVHMINEDLLLQAFHTIRKDAAPGVDGVTVSMYTENLLENLYNLHQRLRKGE
;
A
#
# COMPACT_ATOMS: atom_id res chain seq x y z
N MET A 1 7.56 17.48 -26.64
CA MET A 1 8.56 16.58 -26.04
C MET A 1 7.93 15.83 -24.87
N LYS A 2 7.53 14.56 -25.05
CA LYS A 2 7.04 13.74 -23.93
C LYS A 2 8.26 13.20 -23.20
N GLN A 3 8.60 13.80 -22.06
CA GLN A 3 9.57 13.21 -21.14
C GLN A 3 9.05 11.80 -20.78
N LYS A 4 9.78 10.78 -21.22
CA LYS A 4 9.55 9.41 -20.76
C LYS A 4 10.06 9.35 -19.32
N PHE A 5 9.17 9.56 -18.36
CA PHE A 5 9.47 9.29 -16.95
C PHE A 5 9.59 7.79 -16.76
N ASP A 6 10.77 7.34 -16.34
CA ASP A 6 11.00 5.95 -15.94
C ASP A 6 10.16 5.63 -14.69
N LYS A 7 9.30 4.62 -14.78
CA LYS A 7 8.45 4.16 -13.67
C LYS A 7 9.29 3.61 -12.51
N SER A 8 10.49 3.10 -12.76
CA SER A 8 11.43 2.61 -11.75
C SER A 8 11.85 3.72 -10.78
N CYS A 9 12.15 4.92 -11.30
CA CYS A 9 12.50 6.08 -10.47
C CYS A 9 11.34 6.56 -9.58
N LEU A 10 10.09 6.45 -10.05
CA LEU A 10 8.91 6.83 -9.27
C LEU A 10 8.65 5.84 -8.12
N LEU A 11 8.84 4.54 -8.36
CA LEU A 11 8.73 3.51 -7.32
C LEU A 11 9.82 3.64 -6.28
N LEU A 12 11.07 3.88 -6.70
CA LEU A 12 12.19 4.09 -5.78
C LEU A 12 11.96 5.32 -4.87
N ARG A 13 11.46 6.43 -5.43
CA ARG A 13 11.10 7.63 -4.65
C ARG A 13 9.98 7.37 -3.63
N ARG A 14 8.94 6.63 -4.02
CA ARG A 14 7.82 6.30 -3.12
C ARG A 14 8.31 5.47 -1.92
N GLN A 15 9.20 4.51 -2.18
CA GLN A 15 9.79 3.68 -1.14
C GLN A 15 10.62 4.52 -0.15
N THR A 16 11.43 5.46 -0.64
CA THR A 16 12.23 6.33 0.24
C THR A 16 11.37 7.30 1.04
N ASP A 17 10.25 7.79 0.49
CA ASP A 17 9.33 8.68 1.20
C ASP A 17 8.62 7.96 2.37
N LEU A 18 8.19 6.72 2.19
CA LEU A 18 7.61 5.91 3.28
C LEU A 18 8.62 5.58 4.38
N GLN A 19 9.87 5.27 4.01
CA GLN A 19 10.95 5.06 4.98
C GLN A 19 11.23 6.33 5.80
N ARG A 20 11.15 7.52 5.20
CA ARG A 20 11.29 8.79 5.90
C ARG A 20 10.16 9.03 6.88
N ILE A 21 8.93 8.69 6.50
CA ILE A 21 7.75 8.77 7.39
C ILE A 21 7.91 7.82 8.57
N ALA A 22 8.25 6.55 8.32
CA ALA A 22 8.50 5.58 9.38
C ALA A 22 9.60 6.06 10.34
N SER A 23 10.69 6.59 9.80
CA SER A 23 11.79 7.16 10.60
C SER A 23 11.35 8.37 11.44
N ARG A 24 10.46 9.23 10.92
CA ARG A 24 9.94 10.37 11.67
C ARG A 24 8.96 9.92 12.75
N ALA A 25 8.04 9.02 12.42
CA ALA A 25 7.06 8.46 13.36
C ALA A 25 7.74 7.76 14.55
N ALA A 26 8.89 7.10 14.31
CA ALA A 26 9.66 6.47 15.38
C ALA A 26 10.31 7.47 16.35
N ARG A 27 10.66 8.68 15.88
CA ARG A 27 11.33 9.72 16.69
C ARG A 27 10.38 10.69 17.35
N ASP A 28 9.24 10.95 16.73
CA ASP A 28 8.28 11.96 17.13
C ASP A 28 6.88 11.36 17.09
N ARG A 29 6.40 10.93 18.27
CA ARG A 29 5.12 10.24 18.42
C ARG A 29 3.91 11.17 18.24
N ASP A 30 4.11 12.48 18.40
CA ASP A 30 3.05 13.48 18.28
C ASP A 30 2.92 14.01 16.83
N CYS A 31 3.76 13.51 15.92
CA CYS A 31 3.75 13.91 14.51
C CYS A 31 2.50 13.38 13.78
N VAL A 32 1.69 14.30 13.25
CA VAL A 32 0.51 13.97 12.45
C VAL A 32 0.87 13.96 10.96
N PHE A 33 0.63 12.85 10.28
CA PHE A 33 0.86 12.70 8.84
C PHE A 33 -0.44 12.82 8.06
N THR A 34 -0.58 13.85 7.23
CA THR A 34 -1.83 14.14 6.51
C THR A 34 -1.90 13.54 5.09
N SER A 35 -0.78 13.02 4.58
CA SER A 35 -0.66 12.62 3.16
C SER A 35 -0.22 11.18 2.92
N VAL A 36 -0.28 10.30 3.94
CA VAL A 36 0.22 8.91 3.84
C VAL A 36 -0.43 8.12 2.71
N VAL A 37 -1.76 8.24 2.60
CA VAL A 37 -2.57 7.49 1.62
C VAL A 37 -2.11 7.73 0.18
N HIS A 38 -1.70 8.96 -0.16
CA HIS A 38 -1.25 9.30 -1.50
C HIS A 38 0.02 8.57 -1.93
N MET A 39 0.79 8.01 -1.00
CA MET A 39 2.03 7.26 -1.25
C MET A 39 1.82 5.76 -1.39
N ILE A 40 0.64 5.25 -1.06
CA ILE A 40 0.27 3.85 -1.27
C ILE A 40 0.02 3.62 -2.76
N ASN A 41 0.51 2.51 -3.29
CA ASN A 41 0.30 2.05 -4.67
C ASN A 41 0.13 0.52 -4.70
N GLU A 42 -0.22 -0.07 -5.85
CA GLU A 42 -0.48 -1.51 -5.94
C GLU A 42 0.75 -2.36 -5.58
N ASP A 43 1.97 -1.93 -5.95
CA ASP A 43 3.21 -2.67 -5.64
C ASP A 43 3.47 -2.76 -4.13
N LEU A 44 3.23 -1.66 -3.40
CA LEU A 44 3.34 -1.63 -1.95
C LEU A 44 2.28 -2.52 -1.30
N LEU A 45 1.04 -2.49 -1.82
CA LEU A 45 -0.03 -3.35 -1.32
C LEU A 45 0.28 -4.83 -1.57
N LEU A 46 0.92 -5.17 -2.70
CA LEU A 46 1.37 -6.52 -3.00
C LEU A 46 2.47 -6.97 -2.04
N GLN A 47 3.47 -6.12 -1.75
CA GLN A 47 4.49 -6.42 -0.75
C GLN A 47 3.89 -6.60 0.65
N ALA A 48 2.97 -5.72 1.04
CA ALA A 48 2.25 -5.83 2.31
C ALA A 48 1.46 -7.13 2.37
N PHE A 49 0.78 -7.51 1.29
CA PHE A 49 0.12 -8.80 1.17
C PHE A 49 1.12 -9.92 1.43
N HIS A 50 2.30 -9.95 0.82
CA HIS A 50 3.28 -11.03 1.10
C HIS A 50 3.80 -11.07 2.55
N THR A 51 3.66 -9.97 3.31
CA THR A 51 4.18 -9.86 4.68
C THR A 51 3.17 -10.34 5.74
N ILE A 52 1.85 -10.27 5.46
CA ILE A 52 0.83 -10.70 6.44
C ILE A 52 0.76 -12.23 6.57
N ARG A 53 0.37 -12.70 7.76
CA ARG A 53 0.09 -14.12 8.03
C ARG A 53 -1.05 -14.64 7.16
N LYS A 54 -0.87 -15.84 6.58
CA LYS A 54 -1.80 -16.45 5.60
C LYS A 54 -2.79 -17.45 6.21
N ASP A 55 -2.54 -17.81 7.46
CA ASP A 55 -3.32 -18.72 8.30
C ASP A 55 -4.23 -17.98 9.29
N ALA A 56 -4.37 -16.66 9.16
CA ALA A 56 -5.25 -15.87 10.01
C ALA A 56 -6.73 -16.22 9.76
N ALA A 57 -7.53 -16.18 10.83
CA ALA A 57 -8.97 -16.28 10.73
C ALA A 57 -9.54 -15.17 9.82
N PRO A 58 -10.63 -15.43 9.06
CA PRO A 58 -11.27 -14.42 8.23
C PRO A 58 -11.78 -13.24 9.06
N GLY A 59 -11.86 -12.07 8.43
CA GLY A 59 -12.41 -10.86 9.05
C GLY A 59 -13.94 -10.88 9.17
N VAL A 60 -14.52 -9.74 9.53
CA VAL A 60 -15.98 -9.56 9.65
C VAL A 60 -16.71 -9.81 8.32
N ASP A 61 -16.02 -9.61 7.21
CA ASP A 61 -16.52 -9.88 5.84
C ASP A 61 -16.48 -11.37 5.45
N GLY A 62 -15.89 -12.23 6.29
CA GLY A 62 -15.75 -13.67 6.02
C GLY A 62 -14.75 -14.01 4.91
N VAL A 63 -14.03 -13.04 4.35
CA VAL A 63 -13.11 -13.27 3.23
C VAL A 63 -11.82 -13.92 3.74
N THR A 64 -11.55 -15.15 3.31
CA THR A 64 -10.29 -15.83 3.61
C THR A 64 -9.17 -15.37 2.67
N VAL A 65 -7.93 -15.61 3.06
CA VAL A 65 -6.78 -15.36 2.19
C VAL A 65 -6.90 -16.13 0.87
N SER A 66 -7.34 -17.39 0.91
CA SER A 66 -7.51 -18.23 -0.29
C SER A 66 -8.47 -17.57 -1.29
N MET A 67 -9.64 -17.14 -0.80
CA MET A 67 -10.64 -16.45 -1.63
C MET A 67 -10.12 -15.12 -2.17
N TYR A 68 -9.43 -14.35 -1.32
CA TYR A 68 -8.87 -13.07 -1.73
C TYR A 68 -7.80 -13.22 -2.83
N THR A 69 -7.04 -14.31 -2.83
CA THR A 69 -5.96 -14.54 -3.80
C THR A 69 -6.43 -14.95 -5.18
N GLU A 70 -7.67 -15.43 -5.34
CA GLU A 70 -8.21 -15.84 -6.65
C GLU A 70 -8.11 -14.72 -7.70
N ASN A 71 -8.33 -13.47 -7.28
CA ASN A 71 -8.24 -12.28 -8.12
C ASN A 71 -7.28 -11.23 -7.52
N LEU A 72 -6.12 -11.66 -7.01
CA LEU A 72 -5.23 -10.83 -6.19
C LEU A 72 -4.95 -9.45 -6.81
N LEU A 73 -4.50 -9.38 -8.07
CA LEU A 73 -4.13 -8.10 -8.69
C LEU A 73 -5.32 -7.15 -8.85
N GLU A 74 -6.48 -7.67 -9.23
CA GLU A 74 -7.71 -6.89 -9.36
C GLU A 74 -8.20 -6.38 -7.99
N ASN A 75 -8.14 -7.24 -6.97
CA ASN A 75 -8.47 -6.88 -5.60
C ASN A 75 -7.57 -5.75 -5.07
N LEU A 76 -6.26 -5.82 -5.34
CA LEU A 76 -5.30 -4.77 -4.97
C LEU A 76 -5.53 -3.46 -5.74
N TYR A 77 -5.85 -3.55 -7.03
CA TYR A 77 -6.22 -2.37 -7.83
C TYR A 77 -7.48 -1.69 -7.27
N ASN A 78 -8.54 -2.46 -7.04
CA ASN A 78 -9.80 -1.94 -6.51
C ASN A 78 -9.61 -1.34 -5.10
N LEU A 79 -8.81 -1.99 -4.25
CA LEU A 79 -8.44 -1.45 -2.94
C LEU A 79 -7.71 -0.11 -3.07
N HIS A 80 -6.74 0.00 -3.99
CA HIS A 80 -6.03 1.25 -4.24
C HIS A 80 -6.98 2.36 -4.72
N GLN A 81 -7.95 2.05 -5.59
CA GLN A 81 -8.94 3.04 -6.03
C GLN A 81 -9.83 3.54 -4.88
N ARG A 82 -10.27 2.64 -4.00
CA ARG A 82 -11.09 2.99 -2.82
C ARG A 82 -10.32 3.88 -1.85
N LEU A 83 -9.07 3.52 -1.54
CA LEU A 83 -8.18 4.33 -0.69
C LEU A 83 -7.99 5.74 -1.25
N ARG A 84 -7.82 5.88 -2.57
CA ARG A 84 -7.68 7.19 -3.23
C ARG A 84 -8.94 8.06 -3.15
N LYS A 85 -10.11 7.44 -2.99
CA LYS A 85 -11.40 8.13 -2.82
C LYS A 85 -11.72 8.43 -1.35
N GLY A 86 -10.97 7.87 -0.40
CA GLY A 86 -11.21 8.03 1.03
C GLY A 86 -12.37 7.16 1.55
N GLU A 87 -12.59 6.01 0.92
CA GLU A 87 -13.58 4.99 1.32
C GLU A 87 -13.05 4.01 2.36
#